data_AF-A0A8X9A6J5-F1
#
_entry.id   AF-A0A8X9A6J5-F1
#
_cell.length_a   1.000
_cell.length_b   1.000
_cell.length_c   1.000
_cell.angle_alpha   90.00
_cell.angle_beta   90.00
_cell.angle_gamma   90.00
#
_symmetry.space_group_name_H-M   'P 1'
#
loop_
_entity.id
_entity.type
_entity.pdbx_description
1 polymer ?
#
loop_
_entity_poly.entity_id
_entity_poly.type
_entity_poly.pdbx_seq_one_letter_code
_entity_poly.pdbx_strand_id
1 'polypeptide(L)' 'MNKATTCLVLVAAVAVAVSVVVGAAAPPPKISCGEVITILAPCFEYVLSGGKVPGNCCEGVKSLYKAANTAAVFASV' A
#
# COMPACT_ATOMS: atom_id res chain seq x y z
N MET A 1 -8.43 -46.89 12.17
CA MET A 1 -8.38 -45.56 11.52
C MET A 1 -8.32 -45.78 10.01
N ASN A 2 -9.41 -45.45 9.31
CA ASN A 2 -9.61 -45.81 7.90
C ASN A 2 -8.72 -44.94 6.99
N LYS A 3 -7.98 -45.57 6.06
CA LYS A 3 -7.08 -44.92 5.11
C LYS A 3 -7.79 -43.84 4.28
N ALA A 4 -9.09 -44.02 4.02
CA ALA A 4 -9.92 -43.04 3.31
C ALA A 4 -10.21 -41.78 4.14
N THR A 5 -10.31 -41.90 5.47
CA THR A 5 -10.49 -40.76 6.37
C THR A 5 -9.24 -39.88 6.39
N THR A 6 -8.04 -40.47 6.32
CA THR A 6 -6.78 -39.72 6.26
C THR A 6 -6.64 -38.92 4.96
N CYS A 7 -7.02 -39.49 3.81
CA CYS A 7 -6.96 -38.79 2.52
C CYS A 7 -7.93 -37.60 2.46
N LEU A 8 -9.15 -37.77 2.98
CA LEU A 8 -10.16 -36.69 3.03
C LEU A 8 -9.69 -35.50 3.87
N VAL A 9 -9.03 -35.77 5.00
CA VAL A 9 -8.49 -34.72 5.89
C VAL A 9 -7.36 -33.94 5.20
N LEU A 10 -6.47 -34.61 4.46
CA LEU A 10 -5.36 -33.95 3.77
C LEU A 10 -5.86 -33.03 2.65
N VAL A 11 -6.85 -33.46 1.85
CA VAL A 11 -7.42 -32.63 0.77
C VAL A 11 -8.11 -31.39 1.33
N ALA A 12 -8.88 -31.54 2.41
CA ALA A 12 -9.52 -30.42 3.09
C ALA A 12 -8.49 -29.43 3.65
N ALA A 13 -7.41 -29.92 4.27
CA ALA A 13 -6.35 -29.07 4.82
C ALA A 13 -5.63 -28.25 3.74
N VAL A 14 -5.32 -28.86 2.58
CA VAL A 14 -4.67 -28.16 1.46
C VAL A 14 -5.61 -27.12 0.83
N ALA A 15 -6.90 -27.44 0.66
CA ALA A 15 -7.87 -26.49 0.13
C ALA A 15 -8.02 -25.24 1.02
N VAL A 16 -8.04 -25.44 2.35
CA VAL A 16 -8.07 -24.34 3.32
C VAL A 16 -6.78 -23.53 3.26
N ALA A 17 -5.61 -24.19 3.23
CA ALA A 17 -4.32 -23.49 3.13
C ALA A 17 -4.20 -22.62 1.87
N VAL A 18 -4.69 -23.09 0.71
CA VAL A 18 -4.67 -22.33 -0.55
C VAL A 18 -5.62 -21.13 -0.50
N SER A 19 -6.78 -21.26 0.15
CA SER A 19 -7.73 -20.15 0.28
C SER A 19 -7.22 -18.99 1.16
N VAL A 20 -6.36 -19.27 2.14
CA VAL A 20 -5.77 -18.25 3.02
C VAL A 20 -4.71 -17.40 2.31
N VAL A 21 -4.01 -17.95 1.32
CA VAL A 21 -2.95 -17.23 0.58
C VAL A 21 -3.53 -16.22 -0.42
N VAL A 22 -4.72 -16.48 -0.97
CA VAL A 22 -5.35 -15.63 -1.99
C VAL A 22 -6.13 -14.45 -1.39
N GLY A 23 -6.54 -14.54 -0.11
CA GLY A 23 -7.29 -13.48 0.57
C GLY A 23 -6.45 -12.29 1.06
N ALA A 24 -5.13 -12.34 0.91
CA ALA A 24 -4.20 -11.33 1.43
C ALA A 24 -3.71 -10.32 0.37
N ALA A 25 -4.43 -10.15 -0.74
CA ALA A 25 -4.16 -9.04 -1.64
C ALA A 25 -4.52 -7.74 -0.90
N ALA A 26 -3.49 -7.02 -0.45
CA ALA A 26 -3.66 -5.69 0.13
C ALA A 26 -4.49 -4.84 -0.84
N PRO A 27 -5.42 -4.01 -0.34
CA PRO A 27 -6.16 -3.09 -1.20
C PRO A 27 -5.16 -2.26 -2.03
N PRO A 28 -5.47 -1.93 -3.29
CA PRO A 28 -4.59 -1.12 -4.11
C PRO A 28 -4.26 0.19 -3.38
N PRO A 29 -3.03 0.69 -3.49
CA PRO A 29 -2.62 1.89 -2.80
C PRO A 29 -3.54 3.05 -3.18
N LYS A 30 -4.01 3.80 -2.19
CA LYS A 30 -4.92 4.93 -2.39
C LYS A 30 -4.26 6.11 -3.14
N ILE A 31 -2.93 6.13 -3.21
CA ILE A 31 -2.15 7.13 -3.94
C ILE A 31 -1.03 6.44 -4.73
N SER A 32 -0.79 6.88 -5.96
CA SER A 32 0.25 6.32 -6.83
C SER A 32 1.53 7.15 -6.77
N CYS A 33 2.69 6.55 -7.09
CA CYS A 33 3.94 7.29 -7.20
C CYS A 33 3.87 8.43 -8.24
N GLY A 34 3.11 8.23 -9.33
CA GLY A 34 2.88 9.28 -10.33
C GLY A 34 2.18 10.49 -9.72
N GLU A 35 1.16 10.24 -8.90
CA GLU A 35 0.43 11.30 -8.20
C GLU A 35 1.30 12.03 -7.17
N VAL A 36 2.13 11.29 -6.43
CA VAL A 36 3.13 11.89 -5.52
C VAL A 36 4.09 12.80 -6.26
N ILE A 37 4.63 12.35 -7.41
CA ILE A 37 5.56 13.13 -8.22
C ILE A 37 4.88 14.40 -8.74
N THR A 38 3.63 14.32 -9.23
CA THR A 38 2.88 15.49 -9.69
C THR A 38 2.65 16.50 -8.58
N ILE A 39 2.30 16.05 -7.37
CA ILE A 39 2.06 16.93 -6.22
C ILE A 39 3.37 17.58 -5.73
N LEU A 40 4.50 16.88 -5.80
CA LEU A 40 5.81 17.36 -5.35
C LEU A 40 6.61 18.11 -6.42
N ALA A 41 6.19 18.09 -7.69
CA ALA A 41 6.83 18.86 -8.77
C ALA A 41 7.18 20.32 -8.40
N PRO A 42 6.30 21.12 -7.76
CA PRO A 42 6.65 22.48 -7.35
C PRO A 42 7.69 22.56 -6.23
N CYS A 43 8.03 21.46 -5.56
CA CYS A 43 9.04 21.42 -4.52
C CYS A 43 10.46 21.22 -5.06
N PHE A 44 10.64 20.84 -6.33
CA PHE A 44 11.94 20.40 -6.84
C PHE A 44 13.05 21.44 -6.67
N GLU A 45 12.81 22.69 -7.06
CA GLU A 45 13.80 23.76 -6.88
C GLU A 45 14.15 23.97 -5.40
N TYR A 46 13.17 23.91 -4.50
CA TYR A 46 13.42 24.01 -3.07
C TYR A 46 14.25 22.83 -2.54
N VAL A 47 13.96 21.61 -3.00
CA VAL A 47 14.67 20.40 -2.57
C VAL A 47 16.10 20.36 -3.11
N LEU A 48 16.31 20.81 -4.35
CA LEU A 48 17.62 20.75 -5.02
C LEU A 48 18.53 21.93 -4.63
N SER A 49 17.95 23.12 -4.53
CA SER A 49 18.70 24.39 -4.41
C SER A 49 18.42 25.14 -3.10
N GLY A 50 17.44 24.69 -2.30
CA GLY A 50 17.03 25.37 -1.07
C GLY A 50 16.22 26.65 -1.33
N GLY A 51 16.23 27.57 -0.36
CA GLY A 51 15.55 28.86 -0.47
C GLY A 51 14.13 28.86 0.10
N LYS A 52 13.25 29.69 -0.46
CA LYS A 52 11.88 29.85 0.05
C LYS A 52 10.97 28.76 -0.52
N VAL A 53 10.26 28.07 0.36
CA VAL A 53 9.26 27.05 -0.03
C VAL A 53 8.11 27.73 -0.80
N PRO A 54 7.80 27.28 -2.02
CA PRO A 54 6.60 27.71 -2.75
C PRO A 54 5.32 27.34 -1.98
N GLY A 55 4.31 28.21 -1.96
CA GLY A 55 3.08 27.95 -1.20
C GLY A 55 2.37 26.66 -1.63
N ASN A 56 2.33 26.41 -2.94
CA ASN A 56 1.79 25.19 -3.54
C ASN A 56 2.58 23.93 -3.18
N CYS A 57 3.90 24.01 -3.00
CA CYS A 57 4.70 22.90 -2.47
C CYS A 57 4.24 22.53 -1.06
N CYS A 58 4.07 23.52 -0.18
CA CYS A 58 3.64 23.28 1.20
C CYS A 58 2.22 22.67 1.27
N GLU A 59 1.28 23.20 0.48
CA GLU A 59 -0.07 22.65 0.40
C GLU A 59 -0.10 21.23 -0.16
N GLY A 60 0.72 20.95 -1.18
CA GLY A 60 0.87 19.63 -1.77
C GLY A 60 1.38 18.60 -0.75
N VAL A 61 2.44 18.92 -0.02
CA VAL A 61 2.98 18.06 1.04
C VAL A 61 1.95 17.81 2.15
N LYS A 62 1.17 18.84 2.53
CA LYS A 62 0.10 18.70 3.53
C LYS A 62 -1.04 17.80 3.04
N SER A 63 -1.38 17.88 1.76
CA SER A 63 -2.37 16.99 1.13
C SER A 63 -1.88 15.54 1.12
N LEU A 64 -0.63 15.31 0.71
CA LEU A 64 0.01 13.99 0.73
C LEU A 64 0.05 13.41 2.14
N TYR A 65 0.41 14.22 3.14
CA TYR A 65 0.42 13.79 4.53
C TYR A 65 -0.98 13.33 4.98
N LYS A 66 -2.04 14.09 4.65
CA LYS A 66 -3.42 13.69 4.96
C LYS A 66 -3.84 12.42 4.23
N ALA A 67 -3.46 12.27 2.97
CA ALA A 67 -3.76 11.07 2.18
C ALA A 67 -3.06 9.82 2.74
N ALA A 68 -1.78 9.95 3.14
CA ALA A 68 -0.98 8.87 3.71
C ALA A 68 -1.44 8.42 5.10
N ASN A 69 -2.07 9.30 5.88
CA ASN A 69 -2.64 8.95 7.19
C ASN A 69 -3.94 8.13 7.10
N THR A 70 -4.41 7.77 5.91
CA THR A 70 -5.44 6.75 5.77
C THR A 70 -4.78 5.37 5.80
N ALA A 71 -5.16 4.55 6.79
CA ALA A 71 -4.55 3.27 7.18
C ALA A 71 -4.20 2.24 6.07
N ALA A 72 -4.67 2.44 4.83
CA ALA A 72 -4.30 1.61 3.69
C ALA A 72 -2.88 1.86 3.15
N VAL A 73 -2.24 3.00 3.48
CA VAL A 73 -0.89 3.32 2.98
C VAL A 73 0.20 2.70 3.87
N PHE A 74 0.04 2.69 5.20
CA PHE A 74 1.04 2.18 6.15
C PHE A 74 0.97 0.67 6.41
N ALA A 75 -0.10 -0.03 5.98
CA ALA A 75 -0.23 -1.48 6.18
C ALA A 75 0.61 -2.34 5.20
N SER A 76 1.40 -1.71 4.33
CA SER A 76 2.16 -2.37 3.26
C SER A 76 3.67 -2.12 3.30
N VAL A 77 4.17 -1.44 4.34
CA VAL A 77 5.61 -1.30 4.64
C VAL A 77 5.99 -2.11 5.87
#